data_AF-A0A8R7UQL1-F1
#
_entry.id   AF-A0A8R7UQL1-F1
#
_cell.length_a   1.000
_cell.length_b   1.000
_cell.length_c   1.000
_cell.angle_alpha   90.00
_cell.angle_beta   90.00
_cell.angle_gamma   90.00
#
_symmetry.space_group_name_H-M   'P 1'
#
loop_
_entity.id
_entity.type
_entity.pdbx_description
1 polymer ?
#
loop_
_entity_poly.entity_id
_entity_poly.type
_entity_poly.pdbx_seq_one_letter_code
_entity_poly.pdbx_strand_id
1 'polypeptide(L)'
;MAKEGAGGGPDWNGLLKWSLAHGSDGTNPPRALSEEDRKWFMEAMQANTVDVVGRMKEIAQVMKTPDDVLQSHGVTPENIEDMLDELQEHVESIDMANDLHSIGGLDPLLGYLKNSHAGIRAKAAEVVSTVVQNNPKSQQLVMESNGLEPLLTNFRSDPSTTARTKALGAISSLIRNNQSGLAAFRLGNGHAALKDALGSDDARLQRYVLWYLEQLCAYPPMAHHCIFS
;
A
#
# COMPACT_ATOMS: atom_id res chain seq x y z
N MET A 1 -27.63 33.97 22.46
CA MET A 1 -26.88 34.41 21.25
C MET A 1 -25.45 34.64 21.71
N ALA A 2 -24.41 33.96 21.27
CA ALA A 2 -24.17 33.23 20.03
C ALA A 2 -23.41 31.91 20.32
N LYS A 3 -23.59 30.95 19.40
CA LYS A 3 -22.97 29.63 19.38
C LYS A 3 -21.44 29.76 19.18
N GLU A 4 -20.64 29.30 20.13
CA GLU A 4 -19.26 28.94 19.86
C GLU A 4 -19.23 27.55 19.23
N GLY A 5 -18.57 27.48 18.07
CA GLY A 5 -18.62 26.35 17.17
C GLY A 5 -18.02 25.09 17.77
N ALA A 6 -18.75 23.99 17.58
CA ALA A 6 -18.21 22.65 17.62
C ALA A 6 -17.14 22.50 16.54
N GLY A 7 -15.91 22.90 16.85
CA GLY A 7 -14.71 22.35 16.23
C GLY A 7 -14.45 21.02 16.92
N GLY A 8 -14.94 19.92 16.34
CA GLY A 8 -14.78 18.56 16.87
C GLY A 8 -13.35 18.06 16.76
N GLY A 9 -12.42 18.71 17.47
CA GLY A 9 -11.05 18.29 17.65
C GLY A 9 -10.80 17.77 19.07
N PRO A 10 -9.71 17.02 19.30
CA PRO A 10 -9.53 16.22 20.52
C PRO A 10 -9.32 17.09 21.76
N ASP A 11 -9.80 16.63 22.92
CA ASP A 11 -9.44 17.21 24.23
C ASP A 11 -8.02 16.75 24.64
N TRP A 12 -7.03 17.22 23.87
CA TRP A 12 -5.60 16.99 24.13
C TRP A 12 -5.20 17.46 25.54
N ASN A 13 -5.89 18.49 26.05
CA ASN A 13 -5.69 18.97 27.41
C ASN A 13 -6.17 17.96 28.46
N GLY A 14 -7.28 17.27 28.22
CA GLY A 14 -7.76 16.16 29.05
C GLY A 14 -6.77 14.99 29.09
N LEU A 15 -6.30 14.55 27.93
CA LEU A 15 -5.31 13.46 27.79
C LEU A 15 -3.96 13.80 28.46
N LEU A 16 -3.45 15.02 28.26
CA LEU A 16 -2.21 15.48 28.89
C LEU A 16 -2.37 15.58 30.42
N LYS A 17 -3.48 16.16 30.91
CA LYS A 17 -3.75 16.25 32.36
C LYS A 17 -3.88 14.87 32.99
N TRP A 18 -4.52 13.93 32.29
CA TRP A 18 -4.64 12.55 32.74
C TRP A 18 -3.27 11.86 32.78
N SER A 19 -2.46 11.97 31.72
CA SER A 19 -1.11 11.38 31.68
C SER A 19 -0.18 11.97 32.74
N LEU A 20 -0.30 13.27 33.04
CA LEU A 20 0.44 13.92 34.13
C LEU A 20 -0.05 13.50 35.51
N ALA A 21 -1.35 13.25 35.68
CA ALA A 21 -1.93 12.79 36.94
C ALA A 21 -1.66 11.30 37.23
N HIS A 22 -1.41 10.50 36.18
CA HIS A 22 -1.17 9.06 36.27
C HIS A 22 0.28 8.66 35.93
N GLY A 23 1.12 9.63 35.55
CA GLY A 23 2.55 9.48 35.35
C GLY A 23 3.26 9.26 36.68
N SER A 24 4.01 8.18 36.78
CA SER A 24 4.72 7.77 37.99
C SER A 24 5.93 8.68 38.26
N ASP A 25 5.92 9.39 39.39
CA ASP A 25 7.10 10.08 39.97
C ASP A 25 8.09 9.10 40.65
N GLY A 26 7.98 7.79 40.38
CA GLY A 26 8.90 6.74 40.88
C GLY A 26 8.88 6.50 42.40
N THR A 27 8.12 7.28 43.17
CA THR A 27 8.12 7.27 44.65
C THR A 27 6.83 6.73 45.29
N ASN A 28 5.81 6.41 44.49
CA ASN A 28 4.55 5.79 44.96
C ASN A 28 4.28 4.47 44.25
N PRO A 29 3.62 3.49 44.93
CA PRO A 29 3.23 2.24 44.29
C PRO A 29 2.28 2.51 43.11
N PRO A 30 2.31 1.70 42.04
CA PRO A 30 1.45 1.90 40.88
C PRO A 30 -0.01 1.84 41.34
N ARG A 31 -0.74 2.96 41.22
CA ARG A 31 -2.19 2.93 41.44
C ARG A 31 -2.81 2.10 40.31
N ALA A 32 -3.53 1.05 40.68
CA ALA A 32 -4.30 0.27 39.73
C ALA A 32 -5.35 1.19 39.07
N LEU A 33 -5.34 1.26 37.75
CA LEU A 33 -6.32 2.00 36.95
C LEU A 33 -7.73 1.47 37.26
N SER A 34 -8.68 2.37 37.54
CA SER A 34 -10.07 1.97 37.66
C SER A 34 -10.59 1.46 36.31
N GLU A 35 -11.61 0.59 36.35
CA GLU A 35 -12.21 0.05 35.13
C GLU A 35 -12.85 1.15 34.27
N GLU A 36 -13.34 2.20 34.94
CA GLU A 36 -13.96 3.39 34.35
C GLU A 36 -12.92 4.26 33.64
N ASP A 37 -11.76 4.49 34.26
CA ASP A 37 -10.65 5.24 33.65
C ASP A 37 -10.06 4.51 32.44
N ARG A 38 -9.93 3.18 32.54
CA ARG A 38 -9.48 2.33 31.43
C ARG A 38 -10.47 2.38 30.26
N LYS A 39 -11.77 2.34 30.55
CA LYS A 39 -12.83 2.40 29.53
C LYS A 39 -12.87 3.76 28.85
N TRP A 40 -12.83 4.85 29.63
CA TRP A 40 -12.76 6.22 29.10
C TRP A 40 -11.53 6.43 28.22
N PHE A 41 -10.36 5.93 28.64
CA PHE A 41 -9.13 6.03 27.86
C PHE A 41 -9.23 5.27 26.53
N MET A 42 -9.76 4.04 26.55
CA MET A 42 -10.00 3.27 25.32
C MET A 42 -11.03 3.96 24.42
N GLU A 43 -12.09 4.54 24.97
CA GLU A 43 -13.11 5.29 24.23
C GLU A 43 -12.54 6.57 23.61
N ALA A 44 -11.73 7.33 24.35
CA ALA A 44 -11.06 8.53 23.85
C ALA A 44 -10.01 8.22 22.77
N MET A 45 -9.31 7.08 22.88
CA MET A 45 -8.43 6.57 21.83
C MET A 45 -9.22 6.08 20.60
N GLN A 46 -10.32 5.35 20.79
CA GLN A 46 -11.15 4.80 19.70
C GLN A 46 -11.93 5.88 18.96
N ALA A 47 -12.39 6.93 19.66
CA ALA A 47 -13.04 8.09 19.05
C ALA A 47 -12.09 8.91 18.16
N ASN A 48 -10.78 8.70 18.29
CA ASN A 48 -9.72 9.37 17.52
C ASN A 48 -9.10 8.48 16.43
N THR A 49 -9.45 7.20 16.34
CA THR A 49 -9.15 6.40 15.15
C THR A 49 -10.12 6.80 14.06
N VAL A 50 -9.63 7.54 13.05
CA VAL A 50 -10.30 7.57 11.73
C VAL A 50 -10.61 6.12 11.38
N ASP A 51 -11.85 5.80 11.01
CA ASP A 51 -12.21 4.46 10.56
C ASP A 51 -11.56 4.21 9.19
N VAL A 52 -10.26 3.97 9.20
CA VAL A 52 -9.43 3.76 8.01
C VAL A 52 -9.97 2.56 7.23
N VAL A 53 -10.39 1.50 7.93
CA VAL A 53 -11.01 0.33 7.30
C VAL A 53 -12.33 0.70 6.62
N GLY A 54 -13.16 1.52 7.26
CA GLY A 54 -14.37 2.09 6.66
C GLY A 54 -14.05 2.91 5.41
N ARG A 55 -13.07 3.80 5.47
CA ARG A 55 -12.65 4.62 4.33
C ARG A 55 -12.10 3.77 3.19
N MET A 56 -11.27 2.78 3.48
CA MET A 56 -10.76 1.84 2.48
C MET A 56 -11.89 1.03 1.83
N LYS A 57 -12.97 0.70 2.56
CA LYS A 57 -14.15 0.04 1.97
C LYS A 57 -14.88 0.96 1.00
N GLU A 58 -15.01 2.25 1.30
CA GLU A 58 -15.57 3.24 0.37
C GLU A 58 -14.73 3.33 -0.90
N ILE A 59 -13.41 3.45 -0.76
CA ILE A 59 -12.47 3.47 -1.90
C ILE A 59 -12.61 2.19 -2.73
N ALA A 60 -12.65 1.02 -2.08
CA ALA A 60 -12.85 -0.25 -2.77
C ALA A 60 -14.20 -0.31 -3.51
N GLN A 61 -15.25 0.34 -2.99
CA GLN A 61 -16.55 0.43 -3.64
C GLN A 61 -16.50 1.36 -4.87
N VAL A 62 -15.78 2.48 -4.79
CA VAL A 62 -15.54 3.36 -5.95
C VAL A 62 -14.79 2.58 -7.04
N MET A 63 -13.74 1.82 -6.68
CA MET A 63 -12.99 1.01 -7.66
C MET A 63 -13.81 -0.09 -8.34
N LYS A 64 -14.88 -0.58 -7.70
CA LYS A 64 -15.81 -1.56 -8.27
C LYS A 64 -16.88 -0.93 -9.16
N THR A 65 -17.02 0.39 -9.12
CA THR A 65 -18.06 1.09 -9.85
C THR A 65 -17.65 1.22 -11.32
N PRO A 66 -18.54 0.89 -12.28
CA PRO A 66 -18.23 1.05 -13.70
C PRO A 66 -17.84 2.48 -14.09
N ASP A 67 -16.87 2.61 -14.99
CA ASP A 67 -16.31 3.91 -15.44
C ASP A 67 -17.39 4.86 -15.99
N ASP A 68 -18.41 4.36 -16.69
CA ASP A 68 -19.52 5.16 -17.21
C ASP A 68 -20.38 5.76 -16.09
N VAL A 69 -20.58 5.00 -15.01
CA VAL A 69 -21.29 5.48 -13.82
C VAL A 69 -20.46 6.54 -13.11
N LEU A 70 -19.14 6.33 -12.94
CA LEU A 70 -18.23 7.31 -12.33
C LEU A 70 -18.24 8.63 -13.13
N GLN A 71 -18.11 8.55 -14.45
CA GLN A 71 -18.14 9.72 -15.34
C GLN A 71 -19.49 10.46 -15.29
N SER A 72 -20.62 9.73 -15.20
CA SER A 72 -21.94 10.35 -15.08
C SER A 72 -22.12 11.15 -13.78
N HIS A 73 -21.37 10.80 -12.73
CA HIS A 73 -21.32 11.52 -11.46
C HIS A 73 -20.25 12.62 -11.43
N GLY A 74 -19.57 12.87 -12.56
CA GLY A 74 -18.53 13.89 -12.66
C GLY A 74 -17.20 13.49 -12.02
N VAL A 75 -16.97 12.20 -11.75
CA VAL A 75 -15.69 11.71 -11.24
C VAL A 75 -14.69 11.72 -12.40
N THR A 76 -13.62 12.50 -12.24
CA THR A 76 -12.54 12.63 -13.23
C THR A 76 -11.43 11.60 -12.97
N PRO A 77 -10.59 11.29 -13.98
CA PRO A 77 -9.40 10.47 -13.76
C PRO A 77 -8.49 11.00 -12.66
N GLU A 78 -8.35 12.33 -12.56
CA GLU A 78 -7.57 12.99 -11.52
C GLU A 78 -8.15 12.70 -10.12
N ASN A 79 -9.48 12.67 -9.96
CA ASN A 79 -10.09 12.29 -8.68
C ASN A 79 -9.80 10.83 -8.31
N ILE A 80 -9.69 9.94 -9.30
CA ILE A 80 -9.31 8.54 -9.07
C ILE A 80 -7.84 8.45 -8.67
N GLU A 81 -6.96 9.27 -9.27
CA GLU A 81 -5.55 9.34 -8.89
C GLU A 81 -5.38 9.84 -7.44
N ASP A 82 -6.08 10.92 -7.05
CA ASP A 82 -6.06 11.43 -5.67
C ASP A 82 -6.58 10.38 -4.66
N MET A 83 -7.64 9.64 -5.03
CA MET A 83 -8.18 8.56 -4.20
C MET A 83 -7.19 7.40 -4.04
N LEU A 84 -6.42 7.07 -5.08
CA LEU A 84 -5.39 6.04 -5.01
C LEU A 84 -4.19 6.49 -4.16
N ASP A 85 -3.88 7.80 -4.13
CA ASP A 85 -2.89 8.37 -3.22
C ASP A 85 -3.34 8.24 -1.77
N GLU A 86 -4.59 8.57 -1.46
CA GLU A 86 -5.17 8.33 -0.13
C GLU A 86 -5.09 6.85 0.27
N LEU A 87 -5.44 5.94 -0.67
CA LEU A 87 -5.33 4.50 -0.43
C LEU A 87 -3.88 4.08 -0.17
N GLN A 88 -2.91 4.65 -0.89
CA GLN A 88 -1.49 4.37 -0.71
C GLN A 88 -1.05 4.66 0.72
N GLU A 89 -1.41 5.83 1.25
CA GLU A 89 -1.08 6.24 2.63
C GLU A 89 -1.64 5.26 3.66
N HIS A 90 -2.86 4.76 3.46
CA HIS A 90 -3.48 3.81 4.37
C HIS A 90 -2.77 2.44 4.35
N VAL A 91 -2.39 1.94 3.18
CA VAL A 91 -1.78 0.61 3.03
C VAL A 91 -0.27 0.58 3.35
N GLU A 92 0.33 1.70 3.76
CA GLU A 92 1.69 1.69 4.35
C GLU A 92 1.74 0.85 5.63
N SER A 93 0.62 0.73 6.34
CA SER A 93 0.48 -0.23 7.43
C SER A 93 0.28 -1.65 6.89
N ILE A 94 1.10 -2.60 7.37
CA ILE A 94 1.01 -4.02 6.99
C ILE A 94 -0.38 -4.59 7.29
N ASP A 95 -1.01 -4.19 8.39
CA ASP A 95 -2.35 -4.65 8.76
C ASP A 95 -3.39 -4.14 7.77
N MET A 96 -3.33 -2.87 7.38
CA MET A 96 -4.22 -2.28 6.38
C MET A 96 -4.00 -2.88 4.98
N ALA A 97 -2.74 -3.11 4.59
CA ALA A 97 -2.42 -3.81 3.35
C ALA A 97 -3.08 -5.20 3.29
N ASN A 98 -3.07 -5.93 4.42
CA ASN A 98 -3.73 -7.24 4.51
C ASN A 98 -5.25 -7.13 4.53
N ASP A 99 -5.80 -6.10 5.18
CA ASP A 99 -7.24 -5.84 5.23
C ASP A 99 -7.81 -5.42 3.88
N LEU A 100 -7.02 -4.76 3.01
CA LEU A 100 -7.42 -4.39 1.66
C LEU A 100 -7.94 -5.59 0.85
N HIS A 101 -7.31 -6.75 1.00
CA HIS A 101 -7.80 -7.98 0.38
C HIS A 101 -9.10 -8.46 1.03
N SER A 102 -9.16 -8.48 2.37
CA SER A 102 -10.33 -8.93 3.14
C SER A 102 -11.59 -8.12 2.85
N ILE A 103 -11.46 -6.82 2.55
CA ILE A 103 -12.57 -5.94 2.15
C ILE A 103 -12.88 -6.00 0.65
N GLY A 104 -12.16 -6.84 -0.10
CA GLY A 104 -12.32 -7.04 -1.54
C GLY A 104 -11.87 -5.85 -2.38
N GLY A 105 -10.88 -5.09 -1.91
CA GLY A 105 -10.27 -3.97 -2.66
C GLY A 105 -9.07 -4.38 -3.52
N LEU A 106 -8.51 -5.58 -3.31
CA LEU A 106 -7.35 -6.05 -4.07
C LEU A 106 -7.65 -6.27 -5.56
N ASP A 107 -8.70 -7.04 -5.89
CA ASP A 107 -9.01 -7.34 -7.30
C ASP A 107 -9.35 -6.09 -8.13
N PRO A 108 -10.16 -5.13 -7.63
CA PRO A 108 -10.37 -3.86 -8.33
C PRO A 108 -9.08 -3.07 -8.54
N LEU A 109 -8.21 -3.01 -7.52
CA LEU A 109 -6.91 -2.36 -7.62
C LEU A 109 -6.04 -2.99 -8.73
N LEU A 110 -6.00 -4.31 -8.81
CA LEU A 110 -5.30 -5.03 -9.89
C LEU A 110 -5.96 -4.78 -11.25
N GLY A 111 -7.29 -4.62 -11.29
CA GLY A 111 -8.04 -4.22 -12.47
C GLY A 111 -7.62 -2.84 -13.01
N TYR A 112 -7.34 -1.89 -12.11
CA TYR A 112 -6.90 -0.55 -12.46
C TYR A 112 -5.52 -0.51 -13.13
N LEU A 113 -4.71 -1.57 -13.04
CA LEU A 113 -3.49 -1.72 -13.84
C LEU A 113 -3.79 -1.81 -15.35
N LYS A 114 -5.04 -2.07 -15.75
CA LYS A 114 -5.48 -2.14 -17.16
C LYS A 114 -6.31 -0.91 -17.57
N ASN A 115 -6.36 0.12 -16.74
CA ASN A 115 -7.16 1.32 -17.00
C ASN A 115 -6.67 2.09 -18.25
N SER A 116 -7.56 2.82 -18.93
CA SER A 116 -7.22 3.65 -20.11
C SER A 116 -6.25 4.78 -19.77
N HIS A 117 -6.33 5.34 -18.56
CA HIS A 117 -5.52 6.46 -18.10
C HIS A 117 -4.19 5.98 -17.52
N ALA A 118 -3.09 6.51 -18.07
CA ALA A 118 -1.74 6.12 -17.65
C ALA A 118 -1.41 6.52 -16.20
N GLY A 119 -1.97 7.63 -15.70
CA GLY A 119 -1.79 8.06 -14.31
C GLY A 119 -2.44 7.08 -13.33
N ILE A 120 -3.69 6.68 -13.58
CA ILE A 120 -4.37 5.61 -12.81
C ILE A 120 -3.57 4.30 -12.82
N ARG A 121 -3.06 3.85 -13.98
CA ARG A 121 -2.20 2.65 -14.04
C ARG A 121 -0.94 2.80 -13.19
N ALA A 122 -0.30 3.96 -13.23
CA ALA A 122 0.90 4.25 -12.45
C ALA A 122 0.62 4.27 -10.94
N LYS A 123 -0.45 4.94 -10.50
CA LYS A 123 -0.89 4.99 -9.10
C LYS A 123 -1.32 3.62 -8.58
N ALA A 124 -2.06 2.85 -9.37
CA ALA A 124 -2.43 1.49 -9.00
C ALA A 124 -1.19 0.60 -8.80
N ALA A 125 -0.21 0.67 -9.70
CA ALA A 125 1.06 -0.05 -9.53
C ALA A 125 1.83 0.40 -8.28
N GLU A 126 1.77 1.68 -7.94
CA GLU A 126 2.38 2.23 -6.73
C GLU A 126 1.74 1.69 -5.45
N VAL A 127 0.40 1.71 -5.36
CA VAL A 127 -0.34 1.10 -4.23
C VAL A 127 0.01 -0.39 -4.12
N VAL A 128 0.00 -1.14 -5.23
CA VAL A 128 0.39 -2.56 -5.24
C VAL A 128 1.81 -2.74 -4.72
N SER A 129 2.76 -1.89 -5.13
CA SER A 129 4.13 -1.93 -4.63
C SER A 129 4.21 -1.79 -3.11
N THR A 130 3.44 -0.86 -2.53
CA THR A 130 3.38 -0.65 -1.08
C THR A 130 2.76 -1.86 -0.38
N VAL A 131 1.62 -2.36 -0.86
CA VAL A 131 0.89 -3.50 -0.30
C VAL A 131 1.78 -4.74 -0.16
N VAL A 132 2.62 -5.02 -1.15
CA VAL A 132 3.46 -6.22 -1.19
C VAL A 132 4.86 -6.01 -0.60
N GLN A 133 5.24 -4.78 -0.28
CA GLN A 133 6.58 -4.45 0.20
C GLN A 133 6.83 -5.11 1.55
N ASN A 134 7.78 -6.06 1.58
CA ASN A 134 8.13 -6.83 2.78
C ASN A 134 6.92 -7.51 3.45
N ASN A 135 5.88 -7.85 2.68
CA ASN A 135 4.65 -8.45 3.17
C ASN A 135 4.36 -9.79 2.46
N PRO A 136 4.86 -10.93 2.99
CA PRO A 136 4.69 -12.24 2.35
C PRO A 136 3.23 -12.65 2.12
N LYS A 137 2.32 -12.28 3.02
CA LYS A 137 0.89 -12.58 2.88
C LYS A 137 0.31 -11.85 1.67
N SER A 138 0.54 -10.54 1.57
CA SER A 138 0.05 -9.77 0.42
C SER A 138 0.75 -10.15 -0.89
N GLN A 139 2.04 -10.49 -0.86
CA GLN A 139 2.75 -11.05 -2.01
C GLN A 139 2.04 -12.30 -2.54
N GLN A 140 1.68 -13.24 -1.66
CA GLN A 140 0.96 -14.45 -2.03
C GLN A 140 -0.42 -14.12 -2.63
N LEU A 141 -1.20 -13.25 -1.99
CA LEU A 141 -2.54 -12.87 -2.45
C LEU A 141 -2.51 -12.21 -3.84
N VAL A 142 -1.52 -11.34 -4.11
CA VAL A 142 -1.32 -10.75 -5.44
C VAL A 142 -0.96 -11.81 -6.48
N MET A 143 -0.12 -12.79 -6.13
CA MET A 143 0.23 -13.89 -7.04
C MET A 143 -0.98 -14.78 -7.37
N GLU A 144 -1.79 -15.12 -6.36
CA GLU A 144 -3.02 -15.91 -6.53
C GLU A 144 -4.07 -15.20 -7.37
N SER A 145 -4.12 -13.86 -7.29
CA SER A 145 -5.01 -13.00 -8.09
C SER A 145 -4.46 -12.70 -9.50
N ASN A 146 -3.39 -13.40 -9.92
CA ASN A 146 -2.68 -13.20 -11.19
C ASN A 146 -2.21 -11.74 -11.42
N GLY A 147 -1.88 -11.01 -10.35
CA GLY A 147 -1.48 -9.60 -10.40
C GLY A 147 -0.13 -9.35 -11.08
N LEU A 148 0.73 -10.37 -11.20
CA LEU A 148 2.02 -10.24 -11.89
C LEU A 148 1.87 -10.01 -13.41
N GLU A 149 0.84 -10.58 -14.04
CA GLU A 149 0.61 -10.44 -15.49
C GLU A 149 0.42 -8.98 -15.92
N PRO A 150 -0.54 -8.21 -15.37
CA PRO A 150 -0.73 -6.82 -15.76
C PRO A 150 0.49 -5.95 -15.46
N LEU A 151 1.21 -6.23 -14.36
CA LEU A 151 2.45 -5.51 -14.05
C LEU A 151 3.53 -5.75 -15.11
N LEU A 152 3.72 -7.00 -15.56
CA LEU A 152 4.66 -7.34 -16.63
C LEU A 152 4.24 -6.70 -17.97
N THR A 153 2.95 -6.66 -18.26
CA THR A 153 2.41 -6.03 -19.47
C THR A 153 2.67 -4.52 -19.46
N ASN A 154 2.39 -3.83 -18.34
CA ASN A 154 2.68 -2.40 -18.19
C ASN A 154 4.18 -2.10 -18.28
N PHE A 155 5.03 -2.87 -17.60
CA PHE A 155 6.48 -2.67 -17.65
C PHE A 155 7.03 -2.78 -19.09
N ARG A 156 6.55 -3.76 -19.86
CA ARG A 156 7.03 -4.04 -21.22
C ARG A 156 6.54 -3.02 -22.24
N SER A 157 5.25 -2.69 -22.20
CA SER A 157 4.56 -2.12 -23.37
C SER A 157 3.79 -0.83 -23.09
N ASP A 158 3.76 -0.33 -21.85
CA ASP A 158 3.03 0.91 -21.56
C ASP A 158 3.69 2.11 -22.27
N PRO A 159 2.91 2.97 -22.97
CA PRO A 159 3.45 4.17 -23.60
C PRO A 159 4.03 5.18 -22.59
N SER A 160 3.57 5.16 -21.35
CA SER A 160 4.01 6.07 -20.29
C SER A 160 5.20 5.49 -19.53
N THR A 161 6.35 6.16 -19.62
CA THR A 161 7.54 5.85 -18.81
C THR A 161 7.20 5.74 -17.32
N THR A 162 6.36 6.66 -16.80
CA THR A 162 5.96 6.65 -15.38
C THR A 162 5.26 5.35 -15.01
N ALA A 163 4.29 4.90 -15.82
CA ALA A 163 3.58 3.65 -15.58
C ALA A 163 4.54 2.44 -15.67
N ARG A 164 5.47 2.44 -16.64
CA ARG A 164 6.52 1.40 -16.73
C ARG A 164 7.40 1.34 -15.48
N THR A 165 7.86 2.49 -14.99
CA THR A 165 8.71 2.60 -13.80
C THR A 165 7.98 2.14 -12.54
N LYS A 166 6.72 2.56 -12.35
CA LYS A 166 5.92 2.14 -11.20
C LYS A 166 5.60 0.64 -11.24
N ALA A 167 5.27 0.09 -12.42
CA ALA A 167 5.08 -1.34 -12.61
C ALA A 167 6.35 -2.14 -12.27
N LEU A 168 7.53 -1.68 -12.69
CA LEU A 168 8.81 -2.31 -12.31
C LEU A 168 9.04 -2.26 -10.80
N GLY A 169 8.74 -1.13 -10.15
CA GLY A 169 8.80 -1.01 -8.68
C GLY A 169 7.90 -2.03 -7.98
N ALA A 170 6.67 -2.19 -8.45
CA ALA A 170 5.73 -3.19 -7.92
C ALA A 170 6.23 -4.62 -8.11
N ILE A 171 6.74 -4.97 -9.30
CA ILE A 171 7.35 -6.28 -9.57
C ILE A 171 8.53 -6.53 -8.64
N SER A 172 9.40 -5.53 -8.45
CA SER A 172 10.53 -5.63 -7.52
C SER A 172 10.08 -6.01 -6.11
N SER A 173 9.07 -5.30 -5.59
CA SER A 173 8.55 -5.54 -4.24
C SER A 173 7.87 -6.91 -4.16
N LEU A 174 7.17 -7.32 -5.22
CA LEU A 174 6.43 -8.59 -5.29
C LEU A 174 7.35 -9.82 -5.27
N ILE A 175 8.50 -9.77 -5.96
CA ILE A 175 9.41 -10.92 -6.09
C ILE A 175 10.51 -10.95 -5.01
N ARG A 176 10.73 -9.84 -4.28
CA ARG A 176 11.75 -9.77 -3.24
C ARG A 176 11.43 -10.78 -2.14
N ASN A 177 12.40 -11.64 -1.82
CA ASN A 177 12.27 -12.72 -0.84
C ASN A 177 11.09 -13.69 -1.13
N ASN A 178 10.58 -13.70 -2.37
CA ASN A 178 9.45 -14.51 -2.81
C ASN A 178 9.87 -15.40 -3.98
N GLN A 179 10.26 -16.64 -3.68
CA GLN A 179 10.81 -17.57 -4.67
C GLN A 179 9.80 -17.94 -5.77
N SER A 180 8.52 -18.09 -5.43
CA SER A 180 7.47 -18.39 -6.42
C SER A 180 7.23 -17.17 -7.33
N GLY A 181 7.21 -15.96 -6.78
CA GLY A 181 7.16 -14.71 -7.54
C GLY A 181 8.34 -14.56 -8.50
N LEU A 182 9.57 -14.85 -8.04
CA LEU A 182 10.77 -14.81 -8.88
C LEU A 182 10.73 -15.86 -10.00
N ALA A 183 10.26 -17.07 -9.71
CA ALA A 183 10.10 -18.12 -10.71
C ALA A 183 9.05 -17.72 -11.78
N ALA A 184 7.92 -17.15 -11.37
CA ALA A 184 6.89 -16.65 -12.28
C ALA A 184 7.40 -15.49 -13.14
N PHE A 185 8.16 -14.56 -12.55
CA PHE A 185 8.81 -13.46 -13.29
C PHE A 185 9.76 -13.97 -14.38
N ARG A 186 10.54 -15.03 -14.07
CA ARG A 186 11.41 -15.70 -15.04
C ARG A 186 10.60 -16.32 -16.18
N LEU A 187 9.53 -17.03 -15.86
CA LEU A 187 8.66 -17.67 -16.84
C LEU A 187 7.96 -16.63 -17.75
N GLY A 188 7.64 -15.46 -17.20
CA GLY A 188 7.07 -14.32 -17.92
C GLY A 188 8.06 -13.51 -18.79
N ASN A 189 9.27 -14.02 -19.04
CA ASN A 189 10.35 -13.34 -19.77
C ASN A 189 10.78 -11.99 -19.14
N GLY A 190 10.66 -11.84 -17.82
CA GLY A 190 10.99 -10.60 -17.12
C GLY A 190 12.43 -10.14 -17.30
N HIS A 191 13.40 -11.07 -17.37
CA HIS A 191 14.81 -10.73 -17.62
C HIS A 191 15.06 -10.16 -19.02
N ALA A 192 14.34 -10.64 -20.03
CA ALA A 192 14.42 -10.07 -21.37
C ALA A 192 13.88 -8.64 -21.37
N ALA A 193 12.75 -8.41 -20.69
CA ALA A 193 12.18 -7.07 -20.54
C ALA A 193 13.13 -6.10 -19.80
N LEU A 194 13.87 -6.56 -18.78
CA LEU A 194 14.90 -5.75 -18.13
C LEU A 194 16.04 -5.39 -19.09
N LYS A 195 16.51 -6.35 -19.90
CA LYS A 195 17.55 -6.13 -20.91
C LYS A 195 17.10 -5.13 -21.97
N ASP A 196 15.87 -5.25 -22.46
CA ASP A 196 15.30 -4.34 -23.45
C ASP A 196 15.13 -2.92 -22.88
N ALA A 197 14.72 -2.81 -21.61
CA ALA A 197 14.61 -1.53 -20.92
C ALA A 197 15.98 -0.83 -20.76
N LEU A 198 17.06 -1.59 -20.49
CA LEU A 198 18.43 -1.05 -20.47
C LEU A 198 18.90 -0.58 -21.85
N GLY A 199 18.44 -1.23 -22.92
CA GLY A 199 18.75 -0.84 -24.30
C GLY A 199 17.87 0.29 -24.86
N SER A 200 16.87 0.76 -24.11
CA SER A 200 15.96 1.82 -24.55
C SER A 200 16.60 3.21 -24.47
N ASP A 201 16.15 4.16 -25.28
CA ASP A 201 16.62 5.56 -25.24
C ASP A 201 16.12 6.35 -24.02
N ASP A 202 15.43 5.71 -23.08
CA ASP A 202 14.88 6.35 -21.88
C ASP A 202 15.86 6.27 -20.71
N ALA A 203 16.66 7.32 -20.55
CA ALA A 203 17.65 7.43 -19.47
C ALA A 203 17.05 7.30 -18.05
N ARG A 204 15.77 7.68 -17.86
CA ARG A 204 15.09 7.54 -16.56
C ARG A 204 14.79 6.08 -16.28
N LEU A 205 14.25 5.36 -17.28
CA LEU A 205 14.00 3.93 -17.17
C LEU A 205 15.30 3.14 -17.00
N GLN A 206 16.34 3.46 -17.77
CA GLN A 206 17.67 2.83 -17.65
C GLN A 206 18.23 2.96 -16.23
N ARG A 207 18.25 4.18 -15.67
CA ARG A 207 18.77 4.42 -14.31
C ARG A 207 17.99 3.65 -13.25
N TYR A 208 16.66 3.57 -13.41
CA TYR A 208 15.81 2.84 -12.48
C TYR A 208 16.02 1.32 -12.55
N VAL A 209 16.18 0.78 -13.77
CA VAL A 209 16.51 -0.65 -13.97
C VAL A 209 17.88 -0.98 -13.39
N LEU A 210 18.89 -0.12 -13.57
CA LEU A 210 20.22 -0.31 -12.99
C LEU A 210 20.19 -0.32 -11.46
N TRP A 211 19.52 0.65 -10.85
CA TRP A 211 19.31 0.68 -9.40
C TRP A 211 18.60 -0.57 -8.89
N TYR A 212 17.61 -1.06 -9.65
CA TYR A 212 16.90 -2.28 -9.32
C TYR A 212 17.78 -3.54 -9.42
N LEU A 213 18.57 -3.66 -10.49
CA LEU A 213 19.52 -4.78 -10.66
C LEU A 213 20.58 -4.77 -9.54
N GLU A 214 21.06 -3.60 -9.15
CA GLU A 214 21.97 -3.45 -8.01
C GLU A 214 21.34 -3.97 -6.72
N GLN A 215 20.07 -3.64 -6.45
CA GLN A 215 19.37 -4.18 -5.28
C GLN A 215 19.16 -5.70 -5.32
N LEU A 216 18.83 -6.26 -6.48
CA LEU A 216 18.70 -7.71 -6.66
C LEU A 216 20.04 -8.44 -6.44
N CYS A 217 21.15 -7.86 -6.88
CA CYS A 217 22.48 -8.43 -6.72
C CYS A 217 23.05 -8.22 -5.30
N ALA A 218 22.72 -7.12 -4.63
CA ALA A 218 23.21 -6.79 -3.28
C ALA A 218 22.57 -7.62 -2.16
N TYR A 219 21.41 -8.26 -2.42
CA TYR A 219 20.78 -9.23 -1.52
C TYR A 219 20.85 -10.64 -2.12
N PRO A 220 21.98 -11.35 -1.99
CA PRO A 220 21.99 -12.78 -2.29
C PRO A 220 20.95 -13.47 -1.39
N PRO A 221 20.24 -14.51 -1.88
CA PRO A 221 19.48 -15.36 -0.99
C PRO A 221 20.46 -15.87 0.06
N MET A 222 20.24 -15.50 1.32
CA MET A 222 20.91 -16.14 2.45
C MET A 222 20.73 -17.64 2.23
N ALA A 223 21.80 -18.31 1.83
CA ALA A 223 21.82 -19.75 1.77
C ALA A 223 21.38 -20.22 3.15
N HIS A 224 20.18 -20.82 3.20
CA HIS A 224 19.71 -21.45 4.41
C HIS A 224 20.82 -22.39 4.88
N HIS A 225 21.24 -22.13 6.10
CA HIS A 225 22.11 -22.93 6.92
C HIS A 225 22.16 -24.40 6.49
N CYS A 226 23.33 -24.82 5.98
CA CYS A 226 23.78 -26.20 6.17
C CYS A 226 23.83 -26.46 7.68
N ILE A 227 22.77 -27.06 8.22
CA ILE A 227 22.76 -27.65 9.56
C ILE A 227 22.32 -29.10 9.36
N PHE A 228 23.31 -30.00 9.51
CA PHE A 228 23.23 -31.44 9.77
C PHE A 228 22.47 -32.34 8.79
N SER A 229 23.24 -33.07 7.96
CA SER A 229 23.39 -34.53 8.02
C SER A 229 24.60 -34.97 7.20
#